data_AF-A0A4D6HLI1-F1
#
_entry.id   AF-A0A4D6HLI1-F1
#
_cell.length_a   1.000
_cell.length_b   1.000
_cell.length_c   1.000
_cell.angle_alpha   90.00
_cell.angle_beta   90.00
_cell.angle_gamma   90.00
#
_symmetry.space_group_name_H-M   'P 1'
#
loop_
_entity.id
_entity.type
_entity.pdbx_description
1 polymer ?
#
loop_
_entity_poly.entity_id
_entity_poly.type
_entity_poly.pdbx_seq_one_letter_code
_entity_poly.pdbx_strand_id
1 'polypeptide(L)' 'MGQATEEPEQLQEIGHDEYDPVGTLALIGLYFVILVLLWFFVYFVEFLGNDPTVIGTMLIGGIA' A
#
# COMPACT_ATOMS: atom_id res chain seq x y z
N MET A 1 32.66 -40.43 2.47
CA MET A 1 32.26 -39.23 3.22
C MET A 1 31.78 -38.18 2.22
N GLY A 2 30.51 -37.79 2.27
CA GLY A 2 29.99 -36.65 1.49
C GLY A 2 30.16 -35.39 2.33
N GLN A 3 30.88 -34.40 1.82
CA GLN A 3 30.95 -33.09 2.46
C GLN A 3 29.64 -32.37 2.16
N ALA A 4 28.80 -32.19 3.19
CA ALA A 4 27.74 -31.20 3.13
C ALA A 4 28.42 -29.84 3.06
N THR A 5 28.27 -29.17 1.93
CA THR A 5 28.66 -27.77 1.75
C THR A 5 27.80 -26.95 2.70
N GLU A 6 28.36 -26.55 3.84
CA GLU A 6 27.74 -25.55 4.71
C GLU A 6 27.84 -24.21 3.96
N GLU A 7 26.82 -23.91 3.15
CA GLU A 7 26.61 -22.59 2.58
C GLU A 7 26.44 -21.63 3.76
N PRO A 8 27.34 -20.65 3.95
CA PRO A 8 27.16 -19.68 5.03
C PRO A 8 25.86 -18.94 4.73
N GLU A 9 24.87 -19.08 5.61
CA GLU A 9 23.66 -18.26 5.60
C GLU A 9 24.15 -16.81 5.68
N GLN A 10 24.16 -16.12 4.53
CA GLN A 10 24.77 -14.80 4.38
C GLN A 10 23.90 -13.77 5.10
N LEU A 11 24.01 -13.71 6.42
CA LEU A 11 23.53 -12.58 7.22
C LEU A 11 24.47 -11.41 6.95
N GLN A 12 24.27 -10.78 5.79
CA GLN A 12 24.94 -9.53 5.45
C GLN A 12 24.29 -8.42 6.27
N GLU A 13 25.00 -7.95 7.30
CA GLU A 13 24.60 -6.78 8.07
C GLU A 13 24.60 -5.57 7.14
N ILE A 14 23.41 -5.05 6.82
CA ILE A 14 23.28 -3.89 5.94
C ILE A 14 23.63 -2.63 6.76
N GLY A 15 24.73 -1.98 6.40
CA GLY A 15 25.12 -0.72 7.02
C GLY A 15 24.07 0.36 6.77
N HIS A 16 23.71 1.14 7.79
CA HIS A 16 22.77 2.27 7.64
C HIS A 16 23.28 3.37 6.68
N ASP A 17 24.56 3.32 6.36
CA ASP A 17 25.30 4.17 5.45
C ASP A 17 24.83 4.01 3.99
N GLU A 18 24.29 2.84 3.67
CA GLU A 18 23.83 2.48 2.32
C GLU A 18 22.34 2.79 2.11
N TYR A 19 21.64 3.22 3.16
CA TYR A 19 20.26 3.67 3.07
C TYR A 19 20.19 5.09 2.49
N ASP A 20 19.51 5.24 1.35
CA ASP A 20 19.16 6.55 0.79
C ASP A 20 17.77 7.00 1.31
N PRO A 21 17.71 7.94 2.26
CA PRO A 21 16.44 8.44 2.80
C PRO A 21 15.66 9.24 1.78
N VAL A 22 16.33 9.94 0.85
CA VAL A 22 15.66 10.81 -0.14
C VAL A 22 15.04 9.95 -1.23
N GLY A 23 15.77 8.95 -1.74
CA GLY A 23 15.26 7.98 -2.69
C GLY A 23 14.05 7.22 -2.14
N THR A 24 14.14 6.75 -0.89
CA THR A 24 13.02 6.05 -0.24
C THR A 24 11.81 6.96 -0.04
N LEU A 25 12.02 8.22 0.39
CA LEU A 25 10.94 9.19 0.53
C LEU A 25 10.28 9.49 -0.83
N ALA A 26 11.07 9.61 -1.91
CA ALA A 26 10.54 9.82 -3.25
C ALA A 26 9.67 8.64 -3.71
N LEU A 27 10.08 7.39 -3.45
CA LEU A 27 9.31 6.19 -3.76
C LEU A 27 7.98 6.17 -2.99
N ILE A 28 8.02 6.41 -1.68
CA ILE A 28 6.82 6.46 -0.83
C ILE A 28 5.90 7.60 -1.26
N GLY A 29 6.46 8.78 -1.53
CA GLY A 29 5.71 9.95 -1.98
C GLY A 29 5.02 9.71 -3.32
N LEU A 30 5.73 9.14 -4.30
CA LEU A 30 5.15 8.76 -5.59
C LEU A 30 4.03 7.74 -5.41
N TYR A 31 4.26 6.70 -4.59
CA TYR A 31 3.25 5.70 -4.29
C TYR A 31 2.00 6.31 -3.65
N PHE A 32 2.18 7.22 -2.69
CA PHE A 32 1.08 7.93 -2.04
C PHE A 32 0.28 8.79 -3.04
N VAL A 33 0.95 9.50 -3.94
CA VAL A 33 0.29 10.28 -5.00
C VAL A 33 -0.56 9.36 -5.89
N ILE A 34 -0.04 8.20 -6.28
CA ILE A 34 -0.80 7.21 -7.07
C ILE A 34 -2.04 6.75 -6.29
N LEU A 35 -1.91 6.44 -5.00
CA LEU A 35 -3.04 6.03 -4.17
C LEU A 35 -4.11 7.12 -4.08
N VAL A 36 -3.73 8.38 -3.86
CA VAL A 36 -4.68 9.50 -3.80
C VAL A 36 -5.38 9.71 -5.14
N LEU A 37 -4.65 9.61 -6.25
CA LEU A 37 -5.23 9.70 -7.59
C LEU A 37 -6.23 8.57 -7.87
N LEU A 38 -5.88 7.34 -7.54
CA LEU A 38 -6.78 6.19 -7.69
C LEU A 38 -8.00 6.29 -6.78
N TRP A 39 -7.80 6.70 -5.53
CA TRP A 39 -8.89 6.93 -4.58
C TRP A 39 -9.86 7.99 -5.08
N PHE A 40 -9.33 9.12 -5.55
CA PHE A 40 -10.11 10.19 -6.14
C PHE A 40 -10.82 9.71 -7.42
N PHE A 41 -10.14 8.97 -8.28
CA PHE A 41 -10.74 8.41 -9.50
C PHE A 41 -11.92 7.49 -9.19
N VAL A 42 -11.78 6.57 -8.24
CA VAL A 42 -12.88 5.67 -7.82
C VAL A 42 -14.03 6.48 -7.23
N TYR A 43 -13.75 7.48 -6.39
CA TYR A 43 -14.77 8.39 -5.88
C TYR A 43 -15.54 9.08 -7.03
N PHE A 44 -14.85 9.54 -8.07
CA PHE A 44 -15.52 10.15 -9.21
C PHE A 44 -16.41 9.16 -9.96
N VAL A 45 -15.89 7.95 -10.22
CA VAL A 45 -16.65 6.89 -10.90
C VAL A 45 -17.90 6.50 -10.11
N GLU A 46 -17.82 6.44 -8.79
CA GLU A 46 -18.95 6.05 -7.93
C GLU A 46 -19.97 7.18 -7.75
N PHE A 47 -19.52 8.43 -7.61
CA PHE A 47 -20.37 9.55 -7.17
C PHE A 47 -20.72 10.60 -8.25
N LEU A 48 -20.14 10.57 -9.47
CA LEU A 48 -20.48 11.51 -10.57
C LEU A 48 -21.43 10.97 -11.64
N GLY A 49 -22.16 9.88 -11.39
CA GLY A 49 -23.08 9.32 -12.42
C GLY A 49 -24.14 8.33 -11.96
N ASN A 50 -24.14 7.92 -10.69
CA ASN A 50 -25.19 7.12 -10.08
C ASN A 50 -25.49 7.76 -8.73
N ASP A 51 -26.78 7.94 -8.39
CA ASP A 51 -27.15 8.37 -7.04
C ASP A 51 -26.44 7.47 -6.01
N PRO A 52 -25.96 8.03 -4.89
CA PRO A 52 -25.14 7.29 -3.95
C PRO A 52 -25.92 6.04 -3.50
N THR A 53 -25.44 4.86 -3.91
CA THR A 53 -25.99 3.60 -3.40
C THR A 53 -25.48 3.48 -1.96
N VAL A 54 -26.13 4.19 -1.03
CA VAL A 54 -25.77 4.21 0.38
C VAL A 54 -26.15 2.87 0.99
N ILE A 55 -25.28 1.87 0.85
CA ILE A 55 -25.42 0.59 1.58
C ILE A 55 -25.27 0.84 3.11
N GLY A 56 -24.77 2.00 3.52
CA GLY A 56 -24.57 2.37 4.94
C GLY A 56 -25.81 2.84 5.71
N THR A 57 -26.78 3.54 5.11
CA THR A 57 -27.97 4.03 5.85
C THR A 57 -29.05 2.97 6.00
N MET A 58 -29.14 2.03 5.05
CA MET A 58 -30.15 0.96 5.10
C MET A 58 -29.90 -0.04 6.24
N LEU A 59 -28.64 -0.24 6.67
CA LEU A 59 -28.35 -1.20 7.76
C LEU A 59 -28.51 -0.61 9.17
N ILE A 60 -28.67 0.71 9.31
CA ILE A 60 -28.77 1.40 10.61
C ILE A 60 -30.17 1.98 10.85
N GLY A 61 -30.98 2.17 9.80
CA GLY A 61 -32.31 2.80 9.89
C GLY A 61 -33.51 1.87 10.19
N GLY A 62 -33.29 0.56 10.39
CA GLY A 62 -34.37 -0.44 10.54
C GLY A 62 -34.84 -0.74 11.97
N ILE A 63 -34.47 0.10 12.96
CA ILE A 63 -34.76 -0.13 14.39
C ILE A 63 -35.27 1.15 15.09
N ALA A 64 -36.13 1.91 14.41
CA ALA A 64 -36.95 2.96 15.00
C ALA A 64 -38.42 2.81 14.60
#